data_AF-A0A2M9ZFJ4-F1
#
_entry.id   AF-A0A2M9ZFJ4-F1
#
_cell.length_a   1.000
_cell.length_b   1.000
_cell.length_c   1.000
_cell.angle_alpha   90.00
_cell.angle_beta   90.00
_cell.angle_gamma   90.00
#
_symmetry.space_group_name_H-M   'P 1'
#
loop_
_entity.id
_entity.type
_entity.pdbx_description
1 polymer ?
#
loop_
_entity_poly.entity_id
_entity_poly.type
_entity_poly.pdbx_seq_one_letter_code
_entity_poly.pdbx_strand_id
1 'polypeptide(L)'
;MEGRTFYFYIAILVSILLVGCNTANSTALDASKPNSLGGILNINLSLLLGPTYPIQVQGDAGSVYVPTVDENSEMEFTLILTNPLSQSGQKAEFVFYPSSPLISISGHLDDGSYRDYFSYDEQKSGIYMLIDFAQDEDCIKQDYFIIAIDTVSNIPQWIRLHTTDEDKCTFVATNGGWGYNGSFANNYINNSLGGAVEAADAICASNIPAAMNVNSPTFKAMIVVSSAPDGAATRTLSTNWVFSAPYTAIRYFGRGGYTKIFDLAYQGTHPDFANENHLENSFGGAGTIWTGFSDSNWGIGTPSQTQCAGGAGQFAYSWYSASSLTGSFGLLNEIYYQAIAKFSTTSTGLDLQSCNTSRYLLCVEQ
;
A
#
# COMPACT_ATOMS: atom_id res chain seq x y z
N MET A 1 -5.07 -1.81 29.17
CA MET A 1 -6.03 -1.65 30.29
C MET A 1 -7.30 -0.90 29.85
N GLU A 2 -7.77 -1.08 28.60
CA GLU A 2 -8.83 -0.22 28.02
C GLU A 2 -10.13 -0.97 27.66
N GLY A 3 -10.12 -2.30 27.57
CA GLY A 3 -11.34 -3.07 27.29
C GLY A 3 -12.31 -3.16 28.46
N ARG A 4 -11.82 -3.25 29.71
CA ARG A 4 -12.67 -3.44 30.91
C ARG A 4 -13.59 -2.25 31.20
N THR A 5 -13.17 -1.05 30.86
CA THR A 5 -13.94 0.18 31.11
C THR A 5 -15.13 0.29 30.16
N PHE A 6 -14.98 -0.16 28.89
CA PHE A 6 -16.05 -0.14 27.89
C PHE A 6 -17.21 -1.08 28.23
N TYR A 7 -16.91 -2.32 28.66
CA TYR A 7 -17.95 -3.27 29.09
C TYR A 7 -18.69 -2.82 30.35
N PHE A 8 -18.03 -2.06 31.23
CA PHE A 8 -18.65 -1.49 32.43
C PHE A 8 -19.69 -0.42 32.08
N TYR A 9 -19.42 0.43 31.08
CA TYR A 9 -20.37 1.44 30.61
C TYR A 9 -21.59 0.81 29.92
N ILE A 10 -21.42 -0.28 29.16
CA ILE A 10 -22.53 -1.01 28.54
C ILE A 10 -23.40 -1.68 29.61
N ALA A 11 -22.79 -2.30 30.64
CA ALA A 11 -23.52 -2.90 31.75
C ALA A 11 -24.36 -1.88 32.55
N ILE A 12 -23.81 -0.67 32.75
CA ILE A 12 -24.53 0.44 33.40
C ILE A 12 -25.71 0.90 32.54
N LEU A 13 -25.53 1.06 31.22
CA LEU A 13 -26.60 1.45 30.28
C LEU A 13 -27.75 0.44 30.25
N VAL A 14 -27.44 -0.87 30.25
CA VAL A 14 -28.45 -1.95 30.29
C VAL A 14 -29.20 -1.96 31.62
N SER A 15 -28.51 -1.68 32.73
CA SER A 15 -29.12 -1.62 34.06
C SER A 15 -30.12 -0.46 34.19
N ILE A 16 -29.83 0.69 33.57
CA ILE A 16 -30.72 1.86 33.58
C ILE A 16 -31.98 1.61 32.73
N LEU A 17 -31.85 0.88 31.60
CA LEU A 17 -32.98 0.52 30.74
C LEU A 17 -33.93 -0.50 31.38
N LEU A 18 -33.42 -1.43 32.20
CA LEU A 18 -34.24 -2.45 32.87
C LEU A 18 -35.06 -1.88 34.04
N VAL A 19 -34.58 -0.81 34.69
CA VAL A 19 -35.30 -0.18 35.82
C VAL A 19 -36.41 0.76 35.33
N GLY A 20 -36.31 1.30 34.10
CA GLY A 20 -37.30 2.21 33.50
C GLY A 20 -38.61 1.57 33.02
N CYS A 21 -38.68 0.24 32.86
CA CYS A 21 -39.84 -0.44 32.27
C CYS A 21 -40.96 -0.84 33.25
N ASN A 22 -40.81 -0.61 34.56
CA ASN A 22 -41.82 -1.05 35.55
C ASN A 22 -42.85 0.00 35.98
N THR A 23 -42.90 1.17 35.32
CA THR A 23 -43.91 2.19 35.63
C THR A 23 -44.37 2.92 34.37
N ALA A 24 -45.34 2.34 33.66
CA ALA A 24 -46.20 3.09 32.73
C ALA A 24 -47.62 2.49 32.73
N ASN A 25 -48.56 3.27 33.27
CA ASN A 25 -49.99 2.99 33.33
C ASN A 25 -50.59 2.80 31.92
N SER A 26 -51.61 1.94 31.83
CA SER A 26 -52.37 1.70 30.61
C SER A 26 -53.26 2.90 30.24
N THR A 27 -52.90 3.61 29.19
CA THR A 27 -53.85 4.43 28.42
C THR A 27 -54.17 3.71 27.12
N ALA A 28 -55.41 3.26 26.98
CA ALA A 28 -55.94 2.67 25.76
C ALA A 28 -55.96 3.74 24.65
N LEU A 29 -55.22 3.51 23.57
CA LEU A 29 -55.24 4.33 22.36
C LEU A 29 -56.11 3.64 21.31
N ASP A 30 -57.15 4.37 20.94
CA ASP A 30 -58.03 4.26 19.79
C ASP A 30 -57.41 3.55 18.56
N ALA A 31 -58.10 2.52 18.09
CA ALA A 31 -57.71 1.60 17.04
C ALA A 31 -57.96 2.19 15.64
N SER A 32 -57.04 3.02 15.14
CA SER A 32 -57.11 3.47 13.73
C SER A 32 -55.78 3.79 13.04
N LYS A 33 -54.61 3.38 13.58
CA LYS A 33 -53.32 3.53 12.89
C LYS A 33 -52.43 2.29 13.05
N PRO A 34 -51.71 1.83 12.01
CA PRO A 34 -50.96 0.57 12.08
C PRO A 34 -49.82 0.67 13.09
N ASN A 35 -49.75 -0.34 13.95
CA ASN A 35 -48.87 -0.52 15.09
C ASN A 35 -47.38 -0.49 14.71
N SER A 36 -46.62 0.50 15.21
CA SER A 36 -45.15 0.54 15.10
C SER A 36 -44.39 0.49 16.43
N LEU A 37 -45.05 0.08 17.52
CA LEU A 37 -44.42 0.01 18.86
C LEU A 37 -44.55 -1.36 19.56
N GLY A 38 -44.69 -2.43 18.78
CA GLY A 38 -44.58 -3.82 19.23
C GLY A 38 -43.24 -4.48 18.89
N GLY A 39 -42.18 -3.69 18.67
CA GLY A 39 -40.85 -4.20 18.40
C GLY A 39 -40.25 -4.78 19.68
N ILE A 40 -40.40 -6.09 19.86
CA ILE A 40 -39.55 -6.87 20.77
C ILE A 40 -38.10 -6.51 20.41
N LEU A 41 -37.41 -5.79 21.31
CA LEU A 41 -35.95 -5.64 21.27
C LEU A 41 -35.37 -7.04 21.47
N ASN A 42 -35.18 -7.76 20.37
CA ASN A 42 -34.50 -9.04 20.35
C ASN A 42 -33.00 -8.75 20.45
N ILE A 43 -32.55 -8.40 21.66
CA ILE A 43 -31.13 -8.23 21.96
C ILE A 43 -30.51 -9.61 21.81
N ASN A 44 -29.83 -9.84 20.69
CA ASN A 44 -29.14 -11.09 20.43
C ASN A 44 -27.95 -11.20 21.40
N LEU A 45 -28.18 -11.89 22.52
CA LEU A 45 -27.19 -12.15 23.58
C LEU A 45 -25.96 -12.94 23.08
N SER A 46 -26.01 -13.46 21.86
CA SER A 46 -24.88 -14.13 21.20
C SER A 46 -23.65 -13.22 21.09
N LEU A 47 -23.84 -11.90 20.91
CA LEU A 47 -22.76 -10.91 20.90
C LEU A 47 -21.95 -10.81 22.21
N LEU A 48 -22.49 -11.26 23.35
CA LEU A 48 -21.79 -11.25 24.64
C LEU A 48 -20.99 -12.54 24.93
N LEU A 49 -21.30 -13.65 24.24
CA LEU A 49 -20.74 -14.97 24.54
C LEU A 49 -19.64 -15.41 23.56
N GLY A 50 -19.41 -14.64 22.49
CA GLY A 50 -18.46 -15.00 21.43
C GLY A 50 -18.99 -16.11 20.52
N PRO A 51 -18.30 -16.42 19.42
CA PRO A 51 -18.75 -17.43 18.45
C PRO A 51 -18.87 -18.81 19.11
N THR A 52 -19.98 -19.50 18.86
CA THR A 52 -20.22 -20.87 19.35
C THR A 52 -19.17 -21.85 18.83
N TYR A 53 -18.77 -21.66 17.58
CA TYR A 53 -17.80 -22.49 16.88
C TYR A 53 -16.63 -21.61 16.39
N PRO A 54 -15.65 -21.30 17.26
CA PRO A 54 -14.51 -20.49 16.88
C PRO A 54 -13.68 -21.22 15.81
N ILE A 55 -13.36 -20.51 14.72
CA ILE A 55 -12.50 -20.99 13.64
C ILE A 55 -11.20 -20.20 13.58
N GLN A 56 -10.17 -20.83 13.03
CA GLN A 56 -8.89 -20.20 12.75
C GLN A 56 -8.27 -20.81 11.50
N VAL A 57 -7.33 -20.08 10.89
CA VAL A 57 -6.50 -20.63 9.82
C VAL A 57 -5.49 -21.61 10.43
N GLN A 58 -5.36 -22.78 9.81
CA GLN A 58 -4.39 -23.78 10.18
C GLN A 58 -2.96 -23.28 9.94
N GLY A 59 -2.19 -23.12 11.01
CA GLY A 59 -0.75 -22.86 10.96
C GLY A 59 0.07 -24.05 11.46
N ASP A 60 1.40 -23.92 11.36
CA ASP A 60 2.34 -24.92 11.88
C ASP A 60 2.22 -25.04 13.40
N ALA A 61 2.27 -26.28 13.90
CA ALA A 61 2.34 -26.61 15.33
C ALA A 61 1.34 -25.86 16.24
N GLY A 62 0.11 -25.61 15.76
CA GLY A 62 -0.95 -24.96 16.55
C GLY A 62 -0.82 -23.44 16.66
N SER A 63 0.04 -22.82 15.86
CA SER A 63 0.09 -21.35 15.71
C SER A 63 -1.05 -20.83 14.83
N VAL A 64 -1.47 -19.59 15.10
CA VAL A 64 -2.38 -18.85 14.22
C VAL A 64 -1.58 -18.38 13.02
N TYR A 65 -1.90 -18.89 11.84
CA TYR A 65 -1.35 -18.40 10.58
C TYR A 65 -2.21 -17.25 10.05
N VAL A 66 -1.57 -16.23 9.49
CA VAL A 66 -2.26 -15.18 8.72
C VAL A 66 -1.87 -15.38 7.25
N PRO A 67 -2.81 -15.82 6.39
CA PRO A 67 -2.54 -15.98 4.96
C PRO A 67 -2.04 -14.68 4.35
N THR A 68 -1.03 -14.78 3.48
CA THR A 68 -0.51 -13.67 2.67
C THR A 68 -0.69 -14.02 1.19
N VAL A 69 -1.45 -13.21 0.47
CA VAL A 69 -1.75 -13.40 -0.96
C VAL A 69 -1.18 -12.22 -1.76
N ASP A 70 -0.45 -12.54 -2.83
CA ASP A 70 0.01 -11.55 -3.80
C ASP A 70 -1.15 -11.07 -4.68
N GLU A 71 -1.10 -9.83 -5.16
CA GLU A 71 -2.06 -9.38 -6.17
C GLU A 71 -2.04 -10.23 -7.45
N ASN A 72 -3.20 -10.32 -8.12
CA ASN A 72 -3.41 -11.14 -9.32
C ASN A 72 -3.03 -12.62 -9.14
N SER A 73 -3.06 -13.10 -7.90
CA SER A 73 -2.64 -14.45 -7.56
C SER A 73 -3.72 -15.17 -6.78
N GLU A 74 -3.64 -16.50 -6.85
CA GLU A 74 -4.49 -17.40 -6.08
C GLU A 74 -3.77 -17.80 -4.79
N MET A 75 -4.53 -17.99 -3.72
CA MET A 75 -4.03 -18.49 -2.45
C MET A 75 -4.93 -19.58 -1.90
N GLU A 76 -4.28 -20.60 -1.33
CA GLU A 76 -4.94 -21.71 -0.66
C GLU A 76 -4.65 -21.68 0.84
N PHE A 77 -5.65 -21.89 1.67
CA PHE A 77 -5.48 -22.13 3.09
C PHE A 77 -6.61 -22.98 3.66
N THR A 78 -6.37 -23.59 4.82
CA THR A 78 -7.34 -24.43 5.50
C THR A 78 -7.82 -23.76 6.78
N LEU A 79 -9.13 -23.69 6.97
CA LEU A 79 -9.76 -23.28 8.22
C LEU A 79 -10.07 -24.50 9.08
N ILE A 80 -9.83 -24.39 10.38
CA ILE A 80 -10.13 -25.44 11.36
C ILE A 80 -10.91 -24.86 12.52
N LEU A 81 -11.71 -25.71 13.17
CA LEU A 81 -12.28 -25.35 14.47
C LEU A 81 -11.17 -25.30 15.52
N THR A 82 -11.12 -24.22 16.31
CA THR A 82 -10.19 -24.13 17.44
C THR A 82 -10.51 -25.18 18.51
N ASN A 83 -11.79 -25.51 18.67
CA ASN A 83 -12.26 -26.57 19.55
C ASN A 83 -13.05 -27.60 18.73
N PRO A 84 -12.64 -28.87 18.71
CA PRO A 84 -13.40 -29.93 18.06
C PRO A 84 -14.83 -30.04 18.60
N LEU A 85 -15.74 -30.48 17.74
CA LEU A 85 -17.11 -30.82 18.13
C LEU A 85 -17.07 -31.94 19.18
N SER A 86 -18.00 -31.93 20.14
CA SER A 86 -17.94 -32.80 21.32
C SER A 86 -19.10 -33.81 21.42
N GLN A 87 -20.10 -33.72 20.52
CA GLN A 87 -21.29 -34.58 20.56
C GLN A 87 -21.63 -35.17 19.19
N SER A 88 -22.03 -36.46 19.18
CA SER A 88 -22.50 -37.15 17.98
C SER A 88 -23.71 -36.46 17.34
N GLY A 89 -23.63 -36.26 16.02
CA GLY A 89 -24.62 -35.54 15.23
C GLY A 89 -24.51 -34.01 15.29
N GLN A 90 -23.57 -33.45 16.06
CA GLN A 90 -23.30 -32.01 16.08
C GLN A 90 -22.71 -31.55 14.74
N LYS A 91 -23.17 -30.40 14.25
CA LYS A 91 -22.68 -29.73 13.05
C LYS A 91 -22.43 -28.26 13.30
N ALA A 92 -21.41 -27.70 12.66
CA ALA A 92 -21.14 -26.27 12.60
C ALA A 92 -21.07 -25.87 11.12
N GLU A 93 -22.01 -25.05 10.67
CA GLU A 93 -22.12 -24.63 9.27
C GLU A 93 -21.81 -23.14 9.18
N PHE A 94 -21.02 -22.78 8.18
CA PHE A 94 -20.53 -21.43 7.98
C PHE A 94 -20.88 -20.95 6.58
N VAL A 95 -21.27 -19.68 6.51
CA VAL A 95 -21.38 -18.93 5.26
C VAL A 95 -20.24 -17.92 5.23
N PHE A 96 -19.48 -17.90 4.14
CA PHE A 96 -18.30 -17.07 3.97
C PHE A 96 -18.58 -15.96 2.97
N TYR A 97 -18.14 -14.75 3.34
CA TYR A 97 -18.25 -13.54 2.52
C TYR A 97 -16.90 -12.83 2.43
N PRO A 98 -16.46 -12.43 1.23
CA PRO A 98 -15.33 -11.52 1.12
C PRO A 98 -15.71 -10.13 1.66
N SER A 99 -14.78 -9.45 2.34
CA SER A 99 -14.95 -8.06 2.79
C SER A 99 -14.79 -7.03 1.66
N SER A 100 -14.24 -7.44 0.52
CA SER A 100 -13.94 -6.60 -0.63
C SER A 100 -14.32 -7.32 -1.93
N PRO A 101 -14.80 -6.60 -2.97
CA PRO A 101 -15.03 -7.19 -4.28
C PRO A 101 -13.75 -7.69 -4.99
N LEU A 102 -12.57 -7.35 -4.45
CA LEU A 102 -11.28 -7.83 -4.96
C LEU A 102 -11.01 -9.30 -4.60
N ILE A 103 -11.75 -9.86 -3.65
CA ILE A 103 -11.56 -11.23 -3.20
C ILE A 103 -12.66 -12.09 -3.79
N SER A 104 -12.26 -13.07 -4.57
CA SER A 104 -13.12 -14.19 -4.98
C SER A 104 -12.77 -15.40 -4.12
N ILE A 105 -13.78 -16.22 -3.77
CA ILE A 105 -13.54 -17.55 -3.21
C ILE A 105 -14.07 -18.55 -4.22
N SER A 106 -13.25 -19.53 -4.58
CA SER A 106 -13.62 -20.57 -5.52
C SER A 106 -14.81 -21.39 -5.01
N GLY A 107 -15.73 -21.73 -5.91
CA GLY A 107 -16.92 -22.51 -5.56
C GLY A 107 -18.05 -21.72 -4.90
N HIS A 108 -18.07 -20.39 -5.06
CA HIS A 108 -19.21 -19.55 -4.68
C HIS A 108 -20.51 -20.02 -5.34
N LEU A 109 -21.59 -19.92 -4.58
CA LEU A 109 -22.97 -20.09 -5.04
C LEU A 109 -23.40 -18.86 -5.87
N ASP A 110 -24.55 -18.97 -6.54
CA ASP A 110 -25.14 -17.89 -7.36
C ASP A 110 -25.39 -16.59 -6.58
N ASP A 111 -25.52 -16.67 -5.25
CA ASP A 111 -25.69 -15.51 -4.36
C ASP A 111 -24.35 -14.87 -3.94
N GLY A 112 -23.23 -15.35 -4.47
CA GLY A 112 -21.91 -14.87 -4.11
C GLY A 112 -21.47 -15.26 -2.70
N SER A 113 -22.02 -16.34 -2.13
CA SER A 113 -21.55 -16.93 -0.88
C SER A 113 -20.88 -18.29 -1.08
N TYR A 114 -19.88 -18.60 -0.27
CA TYR A 114 -19.37 -19.96 -0.13
C TYR A 114 -19.93 -20.58 1.15
N ARG A 115 -20.36 -21.84 1.10
CA ARG A 115 -20.92 -22.56 2.26
C ARG A 115 -20.20 -23.86 2.48
N ASP A 116 -19.71 -24.06 3.69
CA ASP A 116 -19.15 -25.33 4.12
C ASP A 116 -19.42 -25.57 5.62
N TYR A 117 -19.29 -26.82 6.07
CA TYR A 117 -19.60 -27.22 7.43
C TYR A 117 -18.64 -28.28 7.98
N PHE A 118 -18.53 -28.30 9.31
CA PHE A 118 -17.90 -29.35 10.10
C PHE A 118 -18.97 -30.27 10.70
N SER A 119 -18.69 -31.57 10.78
CA SER A 119 -19.57 -32.58 11.35
C SER A 119 -18.77 -33.49 12.30
N TYR A 120 -19.37 -33.88 13.42
CA TYR A 120 -18.72 -34.70 14.44
C TYR A 120 -18.38 -36.13 13.96
N ASP A 121 -19.01 -36.61 12.89
CA ASP A 121 -18.91 -38.00 12.41
C ASP A 121 -18.28 -38.11 10.99
N GLU A 122 -17.84 -37.00 10.39
CA GLU A 122 -17.35 -36.99 9.00
C GLU A 122 -15.98 -36.30 8.87
N GLN A 123 -14.97 -37.12 8.55
CA GLN A 123 -13.71 -36.98 7.79
C GLN A 123 -13.08 -35.61 7.39
N LYS A 124 -13.71 -34.46 7.60
CA LYS A 124 -13.12 -33.15 7.29
C LYS A 124 -12.23 -32.66 8.43
N SER A 125 -10.93 -32.64 8.20
CA SER A 125 -9.93 -32.03 9.10
C SER A 125 -9.93 -30.49 9.03
N GLY A 126 -10.66 -29.90 8.08
CA GLY A 126 -10.70 -28.47 7.82
C GLY A 126 -11.63 -28.11 6.65
N ILE A 127 -11.90 -26.82 6.50
CA ILE A 127 -12.50 -26.22 5.31
C ILE A 127 -11.36 -25.71 4.45
N TYR A 128 -11.19 -26.28 3.27
CA TYR A 128 -10.19 -25.83 2.32
C TYR A 128 -10.74 -24.66 1.51
N MET A 129 -10.03 -23.54 1.55
CA MET A 129 -10.38 -22.29 0.87
C MET A 129 -9.36 -22.04 -0.23
N LEU A 130 -9.84 -21.87 -1.45
CA LEU A 130 -9.08 -21.31 -2.56
C LEU A 130 -9.65 -19.93 -2.84
N ILE A 131 -8.81 -18.91 -2.75
CA ILE A 131 -9.20 -17.51 -2.97
C ILE A 131 -8.37 -16.92 -4.10
N ASP A 132 -8.98 -16.02 -4.85
CA ASP A 132 -8.30 -15.21 -5.85
C ASP A 132 -8.34 -13.76 -5.39
N PHE A 133 -7.17 -13.11 -5.40
CA PHE A 133 -7.08 -11.69 -5.08
C PHE A 133 -6.83 -10.90 -6.36
N ALA A 134 -7.82 -10.13 -6.77
CA ALA A 134 -7.73 -9.22 -7.90
C ALA A 134 -6.82 -8.04 -7.57
N GLN A 135 -6.16 -7.53 -8.60
CA GLN A 135 -5.42 -6.28 -8.55
C GLN A 135 -6.27 -5.12 -8.01
N ASP A 136 -5.76 -4.42 -7.00
CA ASP A 136 -6.35 -3.15 -6.54
C ASP A 136 -5.73 -1.94 -7.27
N GLU A 137 -6.15 -0.73 -6.93
CA GLU A 137 -5.72 0.50 -7.61
C GLU A 137 -5.02 1.44 -6.62
N ASP A 138 -4.16 0.87 -5.79
CA ASP A 138 -3.26 1.62 -4.92
C ASP A 138 -1.90 0.93 -4.74
N CYS A 139 -1.02 1.52 -3.93
CA CYS A 139 0.25 0.93 -3.51
C CYS A 139 0.25 0.56 -2.01
N ILE A 140 -0.93 0.60 -1.36
CA ILE A 140 -1.07 0.58 0.08
C ILE A 140 -1.35 -0.84 0.54
N LYS A 141 -0.30 -1.45 1.10
CA LYS A 141 -0.41 -2.73 1.82
C LYS A 141 -1.43 -2.60 2.95
N GLN A 142 -2.56 -3.29 2.80
CA GLN A 142 -3.66 -3.29 3.74
C GLN A 142 -4.14 -4.70 4.05
N ASP A 143 -4.85 -4.84 5.17
CA ASP A 143 -5.46 -6.11 5.51
C ASP A 143 -6.85 -6.20 4.92
N TYR A 144 -7.14 -7.36 4.36
CA TYR A 144 -8.48 -7.73 3.98
C TYR A 144 -9.00 -8.84 4.89
N PHE A 145 -10.30 -9.09 4.80
CA PHE A 145 -10.95 -10.10 5.63
C PHE A 145 -11.88 -11.00 4.81
N ILE A 146 -11.96 -12.27 5.22
CA ILE A 146 -13.09 -13.14 4.94
C ILE A 146 -13.95 -13.20 6.20
N ILE A 147 -15.23 -12.92 6.04
CA ILE A 147 -16.22 -12.90 7.10
C ILE A 147 -16.91 -14.27 7.11
N ALA A 148 -16.70 -15.05 8.16
CA ALA A 148 -17.38 -16.31 8.38
C ALA A 148 -18.55 -16.11 9.36
N ILE A 149 -19.75 -16.47 8.94
CA ILE A 149 -20.96 -16.38 9.77
C ILE A 149 -21.45 -17.79 10.06
N ASP A 150 -21.42 -18.18 11.34
CA ASP A 150 -22.05 -19.41 11.81
C ASP A 150 -23.57 -19.30 11.66
N THR A 151 -24.18 -20.24 10.93
CA THR A 151 -25.62 -20.24 10.65
C THR A 151 -26.49 -20.39 11.90
N VAL A 152 -25.92 -20.90 13.00
CA VAL A 152 -26.62 -21.09 14.27
C VAL A 152 -26.53 -19.82 15.13
N SER A 153 -25.32 -19.36 15.45
CA SER A 153 -25.15 -18.19 16.34
C SER A 153 -25.32 -16.83 15.66
N ASN A 154 -25.18 -16.79 14.33
CA ASN A 154 -25.12 -15.57 13.51
C ASN A 154 -24.06 -14.56 13.99
N ILE A 155 -23.01 -15.04 14.66
CA ILE A 155 -21.89 -14.19 15.09
C ILE A 155 -20.81 -14.23 14.00
N PRO A 156 -20.42 -13.07 13.44
CA PRO A 156 -19.36 -13.02 12.44
C PRO A 156 -17.99 -13.22 13.08
N GLN A 157 -17.15 -13.97 12.38
CA GLN A 157 -15.72 -14.16 12.67
C GLN A 157 -14.90 -13.62 11.50
N TRP A 158 -13.84 -12.89 11.82
CA TRP A 158 -13.03 -12.18 10.83
C TRP A 158 -11.72 -12.93 10.62
N ILE A 159 -11.55 -13.51 9.44
CA ILE A 159 -10.30 -14.16 9.03
C ILE A 159 -9.48 -13.11 8.30
N ARG A 160 -8.38 -12.67 8.91
CA ARG A 160 -7.48 -11.68 8.33
C ARG A 160 -6.67 -12.31 7.20
N LEU A 161 -6.54 -11.56 6.11
CA LEU A 161 -5.66 -11.83 4.98
C LEU A 161 -4.70 -10.65 4.85
N HIS A 162 -3.41 -10.95 4.79
CA HIS A 162 -2.42 -9.97 4.36
C HIS A 162 -2.36 -9.97 2.84
N THR A 163 -2.24 -8.80 2.23
CA THR A 163 -1.90 -8.70 0.82
C THR A 163 -0.49 -8.20 0.67
N THR A 164 0.17 -8.73 -0.35
CA THR A 164 1.45 -8.25 -0.83
C THR A 164 1.22 -7.56 -2.16
N ASP A 165 1.70 -6.34 -2.21
CA ASP A 165 1.53 -5.43 -3.33
C ASP A 165 2.91 -5.17 -3.94
N GLU A 166 3.02 -5.43 -5.25
CA GLU A 166 4.23 -5.17 -6.03
C GLU A 166 4.33 -3.70 -6.45
N ASP A 167 3.24 -2.96 -6.36
CA ASP A 167 3.17 -1.56 -6.72
C ASP A 167 3.92 -0.68 -5.75
N LYS A 168 4.39 0.43 -6.28
CA LYS A 168 5.33 1.31 -5.59
C LYS A 168 4.67 2.63 -5.25
N CYS A 169 4.61 2.92 -3.97
CA CYS A 169 4.30 4.27 -3.52
C CYS A 169 5.43 5.21 -3.92
N THR A 170 5.06 6.41 -4.35
CA THR A 170 6.00 7.44 -4.75
C THR A 170 5.58 8.81 -4.24
N PHE A 171 6.58 9.64 -3.98
CA PHE A 171 6.37 11.05 -3.71
C PHE A 171 7.55 11.85 -4.21
N VAL A 172 7.43 13.17 -4.16
CA VAL A 172 8.50 14.08 -4.56
C VAL A 172 9.06 14.78 -3.33
N ALA A 173 10.36 14.62 -3.08
CA ALA A 173 11.08 15.37 -2.05
C ALA A 173 11.30 16.81 -2.53
N THR A 174 10.66 17.77 -1.86
CA THR A 174 10.60 19.16 -2.33
C THR A 174 11.51 20.12 -1.59
N ASN A 175 12.03 19.75 -0.42
CA ASN A 175 12.74 20.68 0.46
C ASN A 175 11.87 21.92 0.80
N GLY A 176 10.60 21.73 1.15
CA GLY A 176 9.68 22.84 1.40
C GLY A 176 9.45 23.74 0.16
N GLY A 177 9.54 23.17 -1.05
CA GLY A 177 9.39 23.87 -2.32
C GLY A 177 10.67 24.51 -2.88
N TRP A 178 11.78 24.51 -2.13
CA TRP A 178 13.05 25.10 -2.60
C TRP A 178 13.83 24.20 -3.56
N GLY A 179 13.57 22.90 -3.53
CA GLY A 179 14.30 21.87 -4.27
C GLY A 179 15.76 21.72 -3.85
N TYR A 180 16.51 21.01 -4.69
CA TYR A 180 17.90 20.62 -4.52
C TYR A 180 18.71 21.00 -5.75
N ASN A 181 19.85 21.64 -5.52
CA ASN A 181 20.87 21.85 -6.54
C ASN A 181 21.46 20.50 -7.00
N GLY A 182 21.96 20.42 -8.24
CA GLY A 182 22.67 19.25 -8.76
C GLY A 182 23.95 18.84 -8.01
N SER A 183 24.39 19.60 -6.99
CA SER A 183 25.50 19.27 -6.08
C SER A 183 25.03 18.73 -4.72
N PHE A 184 23.83 18.15 -4.62
CA PHE A 184 23.27 17.71 -3.35
C PHE A 184 24.13 16.65 -2.61
N ALA A 185 24.99 15.91 -3.33
CA ALA A 185 25.85 14.88 -2.75
C ALA A 185 27.19 15.43 -2.21
N ASN A 186 27.51 16.70 -2.47
CA ASN A 186 28.82 17.30 -2.14
C ASN A 186 29.21 17.09 -0.67
N ASN A 187 28.27 17.36 0.24
CA ASN A 187 28.49 17.22 1.69
C ASN A 187 28.67 15.75 2.11
N TYR A 188 27.93 14.82 1.50
CA TYR A 188 28.09 13.40 1.81
C TYR A 188 29.47 12.88 1.42
N ILE A 189 29.90 13.26 0.22
CA ILE A 189 31.19 12.86 -0.34
C ILE A 189 32.35 13.47 0.46
N ASN A 190 32.32 14.79 0.70
CA ASN A 190 33.40 15.50 1.40
C ASN A 190 33.55 15.12 2.87
N ASN A 191 32.47 14.64 3.52
CA ASN A 191 32.50 14.20 4.91
C ASN A 191 32.58 12.67 5.06
N SER A 192 32.85 11.94 3.97
CA SER A 192 32.94 10.47 3.98
C SER A 192 31.71 9.76 4.55
N LEU A 193 30.52 10.33 4.33
CA LEU A 193 29.23 9.75 4.73
C LEU A 193 28.65 8.81 3.67
N GLY A 194 29.29 8.71 2.50
CA GLY A 194 28.85 7.92 1.35
C GLY A 194 29.01 8.67 0.03
N GLY A 195 28.26 8.27 -0.98
CA GLY A 195 28.16 8.90 -2.29
C GLY A 195 26.79 9.54 -2.53
N ALA A 196 26.49 9.77 -3.81
CA ALA A 196 25.24 10.42 -4.20
C ALA A 196 24.00 9.56 -3.97
N VAL A 197 24.14 8.23 -3.97
CA VAL A 197 23.04 7.31 -3.65
C VAL A 197 22.57 7.53 -2.22
N GLU A 198 23.50 7.49 -1.26
CA GLU A 198 23.22 7.65 0.15
C GLU A 198 22.68 9.05 0.47
N ALA A 199 23.20 10.07 -0.20
CA ALA A 199 22.70 11.45 -0.09
C ALA A 199 21.24 11.57 -0.57
N ALA A 200 20.94 11.02 -1.75
CA ALA A 200 19.61 11.09 -2.34
C ALA A 200 18.57 10.28 -1.54
N ASP A 201 18.96 9.10 -1.04
CA ASP A 201 18.08 8.27 -0.21
C ASP A 201 17.80 8.92 1.15
N ALA A 202 18.78 9.60 1.75
CA ALA A 202 18.56 10.37 2.98
C ALA A 202 17.63 11.57 2.76
N ILE A 203 17.70 12.19 1.58
CA ILE A 203 16.72 13.22 1.18
C ILE A 203 15.32 12.61 1.11
N CYS A 204 15.14 11.46 0.47
CA CYS A 204 13.84 10.79 0.45
C CYS A 204 13.36 10.43 1.87
N ALA A 205 14.21 9.82 2.69
CA ALA A 205 13.85 9.43 4.06
C ALA A 205 13.41 10.62 4.93
N SER A 206 13.94 11.83 4.69
CA SER A 206 13.58 13.04 5.43
C SER A 206 12.34 13.78 4.90
N ASN A 207 11.80 13.38 3.75
CA ASN A 207 10.68 14.05 3.08
C ASN A 207 9.42 13.16 2.97
N ILE A 208 9.38 12.00 3.65
CA ILE A 208 8.24 11.07 3.59
C ILE A 208 6.96 11.78 4.06
N PRO A 209 5.91 11.85 3.23
CA PRO A 209 4.63 12.42 3.63
C PRO A 209 3.96 11.61 4.74
N ALA A 210 3.23 12.29 5.63
CA ALA A 210 2.54 11.64 6.74
C ALA A 210 1.55 10.55 6.26
N ALA A 211 0.86 10.78 5.15
CA ALA A 211 -0.08 9.82 4.57
C ALA A 211 0.60 8.54 4.05
N MET A 212 1.89 8.58 3.74
CA MET A 212 2.66 7.45 3.25
C MET A 212 3.52 6.78 4.34
N ASN A 213 3.49 7.29 5.58
CA ASN A 213 4.31 6.78 6.68
C ASN A 213 3.60 5.68 7.51
N VAL A 214 2.50 5.10 7.00
CA VAL A 214 1.59 4.24 7.78
C VAL A 214 2.26 2.92 8.21
N ASN A 215 3.23 2.43 7.44
CA ASN A 215 3.90 1.14 7.68
C ASN A 215 5.44 1.20 7.73
N SER A 216 6.01 2.39 7.99
CA SER A 216 7.47 2.64 7.87
C SER A 216 8.12 2.20 6.54
N PRO A 217 7.50 2.47 5.37
CA PRO A 217 8.11 2.12 4.08
C PRO A 217 9.46 2.83 3.91
N THR A 218 10.43 2.11 3.33
CA THR A 218 11.73 2.68 2.99
C THR A 218 11.65 3.24 1.58
N PHE A 219 11.92 4.54 1.42
CA PHE A 219 11.94 5.16 0.09
C PHE A 219 13.36 5.41 -0.40
N LYS A 220 13.57 5.21 -1.70
CA LYS A 220 14.81 5.49 -2.41
C LYS A 220 14.61 6.50 -3.51
N ALA A 221 15.64 7.28 -3.82
CA ALA A 221 15.57 8.25 -4.90
C ALA A 221 15.70 7.56 -6.28
N MET A 222 14.78 7.85 -7.18
CA MET A 222 14.85 7.45 -8.58
C MET A 222 15.80 8.40 -9.33
N ILE A 223 17.10 8.12 -9.22
CA ILE A 223 18.17 8.96 -9.76
C ILE A 223 19.38 8.12 -10.20
N VAL A 224 19.96 8.44 -11.35
CA VAL A 224 21.13 7.74 -11.88
C VAL A 224 22.38 8.21 -11.15
N VAL A 225 23.17 7.26 -10.66
CA VAL A 225 24.49 7.51 -10.07
C VAL A 225 25.47 6.52 -10.69
N SER A 226 26.21 6.93 -11.70
CA SER A 226 27.16 6.05 -12.40
C SER A 226 28.63 6.32 -12.07
N SER A 227 28.93 7.33 -11.24
CA SER A 227 30.25 7.55 -10.69
C SER A 227 30.16 7.94 -9.21
N ALA A 228 30.87 7.20 -8.37
CA ALA A 228 30.87 7.38 -6.93
C ALA A 228 32.31 7.24 -6.37
N PRO A 229 32.61 7.82 -5.19
CA PRO A 229 33.86 7.56 -4.48
C PRO A 229 34.05 6.07 -4.15
N ASP A 230 35.29 5.67 -3.86
CA ASP A 230 35.62 4.27 -3.52
C ASP A 230 34.77 3.76 -2.35
N GLY A 231 34.08 2.64 -2.58
CA GLY A 231 33.23 1.98 -1.58
C GLY A 231 31.80 2.53 -1.47
N ALA A 232 31.45 3.60 -2.19
CA ALA A 232 30.08 4.13 -2.23
C ALA A 232 29.23 3.45 -3.33
N ALA A 233 27.91 3.44 -3.14
CA ALA A 233 27.00 2.80 -4.08
C ALA A 233 26.85 3.57 -5.40
N THR A 234 26.64 2.81 -6.47
CA THR A 234 26.14 3.31 -7.76
C THR A 234 24.68 2.88 -7.94
N ARG A 235 23.95 3.59 -8.80
CA ARG A 235 22.54 3.34 -9.10
C ARG A 235 22.31 3.46 -10.61
N THR A 236 22.04 2.32 -11.24
CA THR A 236 21.91 2.16 -12.69
C THR A 236 20.73 1.23 -13.00
N LEU A 237 20.15 1.32 -14.20
CA LEU A 237 19.06 0.43 -14.63
C LEU A 237 19.41 -1.06 -14.54
N SER A 238 20.65 -1.41 -14.90
CA SER A 238 21.07 -2.80 -15.04
C SER A 238 21.19 -3.56 -13.73
N THR A 239 21.14 -2.86 -12.59
CA THR A 239 21.46 -3.44 -11.28
C THR A 239 20.52 -3.00 -10.16
N ASN A 240 19.51 -2.17 -10.44
CA ASN A 240 18.74 -1.53 -9.38
C ASN A 240 17.22 -1.67 -9.55
N TRP A 241 16.58 -2.15 -8.47
CA TRP A 241 15.14 -2.39 -8.38
C TRP A 241 14.31 -1.10 -8.44
N VAL A 242 14.88 0.07 -8.09
CA VAL A 242 14.20 1.37 -8.16
C VAL A 242 13.80 1.70 -9.61
N PHE A 243 14.50 1.12 -10.59
CA PHE A 243 14.19 1.25 -12.00
C PHE A 243 13.69 -0.06 -12.60
N SER A 244 12.96 -0.86 -11.79
CA SER A 244 12.55 -2.23 -12.08
C SER A 244 12.38 -2.49 -13.58
N ALA A 245 13.09 -3.51 -14.07
CA ALA A 245 13.25 -3.79 -15.49
C ALA A 245 11.91 -3.68 -16.25
N PRO A 246 11.92 -3.23 -17.52
CA PRO A 246 10.71 -2.97 -18.34
C PRO A 246 9.84 -4.21 -18.64
N TYR A 247 10.03 -5.32 -17.92
CA TYR A 247 9.34 -6.59 -18.10
C TYR A 247 8.43 -6.97 -16.93
N THR A 248 8.49 -6.24 -15.81
CA THR A 248 7.58 -6.43 -14.66
C THR A 248 6.48 -5.39 -14.71
N ALA A 249 5.23 -5.79 -14.52
CA ALA A 249 4.04 -4.93 -14.58
C ALA A 249 3.88 -4.03 -13.35
N ILE A 250 4.99 -3.51 -12.80
CA ILE A 250 4.99 -2.66 -11.62
C ILE A 250 4.35 -1.32 -11.97
N ARG A 251 3.37 -0.92 -11.16
CA ARG A 251 2.69 0.37 -11.23
C ARG A 251 3.21 1.26 -10.10
N TYR A 252 3.23 2.56 -10.36
CA TYR A 252 3.76 3.57 -9.47
C TYR A 252 2.63 4.51 -9.12
N PHE A 253 2.36 4.65 -7.82
CA PHE A 253 1.26 5.46 -7.30
C PHE A 253 1.78 6.66 -6.52
N GLY A 254 1.01 7.75 -6.56
CA GLY A 254 1.31 9.02 -5.94
C GLY A 254 0.36 9.30 -4.79
N ARG A 255 -0.30 10.46 -4.79
CA ARG A 255 -1.16 11.01 -3.73
C ARG A 255 -1.83 9.96 -2.83
N GLY A 256 -1.37 9.89 -1.58
CA GLY A 256 -1.83 8.97 -0.53
C GLY A 256 -1.67 7.48 -0.83
N GLY A 257 -1.04 7.14 -1.95
CA GLY A 257 -0.91 5.81 -2.52
C GLY A 257 -2.01 5.40 -3.50
N TYR A 258 -3.02 6.24 -3.75
CA TYR A 258 -4.25 5.85 -4.46
C TYR A 258 -4.37 6.41 -5.89
N THR A 259 -3.34 7.11 -6.37
CA THR A 259 -3.39 7.74 -7.70
C THR A 259 -2.27 7.21 -8.56
N LYS A 260 -2.61 6.38 -9.56
CA LYS A 260 -1.62 5.86 -10.49
C LYS A 260 -0.94 7.00 -11.24
N ILE A 261 0.39 6.98 -11.27
CA ILE A 261 1.24 7.92 -12.00
C ILE A 261 1.75 7.26 -13.28
N PHE A 262 2.35 6.07 -13.17
CA PHE A 262 2.88 5.37 -14.35
C PHE A 262 3.03 3.87 -14.13
N ASP A 263 3.17 3.12 -15.21
CA ASP A 263 3.55 1.71 -15.21
C ASP A 263 4.69 1.48 -16.22
N LEU A 264 5.52 0.46 -15.98
CA LEU A 264 6.68 0.12 -16.84
C LEU A 264 6.41 -1.05 -17.78
N ALA A 265 5.18 -1.55 -17.77
CA ALA A 265 4.79 -2.83 -18.37
C ALA A 265 4.74 -2.81 -19.91
N TYR A 266 4.83 -1.65 -20.56
CA TYR A 266 4.57 -1.55 -22.00
C TYR A 266 5.54 -0.62 -22.72
N GLN A 267 6.13 -1.09 -23.82
CA GLN A 267 6.70 -0.17 -24.80
C GLN A 267 5.57 0.73 -25.32
N GLY A 268 5.53 1.97 -24.85
CA GLY A 268 4.48 2.94 -25.20
C GLY A 268 3.52 3.30 -24.07
N THR A 269 3.68 2.79 -22.84
CA THR A 269 3.07 3.45 -21.67
C THR A 269 3.95 4.61 -21.22
N HIS A 270 3.34 5.79 -21.11
CA HIS A 270 4.01 7.05 -20.84
C HIS A 270 3.85 7.39 -19.36
N PRO A 271 4.90 7.86 -18.66
CA PRO A 271 4.74 8.35 -17.32
C PRO A 271 3.73 9.49 -17.27
N ASP A 272 2.58 9.26 -16.65
CA ASP A 272 1.57 10.28 -16.47
C ASP A 272 1.73 10.93 -15.10
N PHE A 273 2.72 11.80 -15.01
CA PHE A 273 2.84 12.70 -13.87
C PHE A 273 1.69 13.74 -13.81
N ALA A 274 0.66 13.64 -14.70
CA ALA A 274 -0.39 14.64 -14.90
C ALA A 274 -0.86 15.32 -13.61
N ASN A 275 -0.42 16.57 -13.52
CA ASN A 275 -0.93 17.59 -12.62
C ASN A 275 -0.62 17.38 -11.14
N GLU A 276 -0.44 18.51 -10.46
CA GLU A 276 -0.15 18.66 -9.03
C GLU A 276 -1.14 17.92 -8.09
N ASN A 277 -2.22 17.35 -8.65
CA ASN A 277 -3.24 16.58 -7.95
C ASN A 277 -2.90 15.10 -7.77
N HIS A 278 -1.88 14.57 -8.45
CA HIS A 278 -1.50 13.15 -8.41
C HIS A 278 -0.30 12.88 -7.50
N LEU A 279 0.37 13.91 -6.97
CA LEU A 279 1.53 13.79 -6.08
C LEU A 279 1.23 14.41 -4.71
N GLU A 280 1.75 13.80 -3.65
CA GLU A 280 1.45 14.15 -2.25
C GLU A 280 1.99 15.54 -1.82
N ASN A 281 2.75 16.22 -2.68
CA ASN A 281 3.23 17.59 -2.49
C ASN A 281 2.84 18.45 -3.70
N SER A 282 1.84 19.33 -3.53
CA SER A 282 1.39 20.31 -4.55
C SER A 282 2.47 21.36 -4.81
N PHE A 283 2.82 21.59 -6.08
CA PHE A 283 4.06 22.29 -6.47
C PHE A 283 3.94 23.79 -6.73
N GLY A 284 2.74 24.38 -6.84
CA GLY A 284 2.62 25.81 -7.13
C GLY A 284 3.39 26.25 -8.40
N GLY A 285 3.51 25.35 -9.39
CA GLY A 285 4.31 25.51 -10.60
C GLY A 285 4.69 24.16 -11.25
N ALA A 286 5.08 24.20 -12.53
CA ALA A 286 5.55 23.05 -13.31
C ALA A 286 6.74 22.33 -12.61
N GLY A 287 6.44 21.28 -11.83
CA GLY A 287 7.42 20.56 -11.04
C GLY A 287 8.49 19.90 -11.93
N THR A 288 9.75 20.03 -11.53
CA THR A 288 10.89 19.47 -12.29
C THR A 288 11.77 18.64 -11.35
N ILE A 289 12.28 17.50 -11.81
CA ILE A 289 13.07 16.56 -11.00
C ILE A 289 14.45 16.30 -11.60
N TRP A 290 15.46 16.04 -10.79
CA TRP A 290 16.74 15.50 -11.30
C TRP A 290 16.60 14.02 -11.64
N THR A 291 17.22 13.56 -12.73
CA THR A 291 17.14 12.15 -13.15
C THR A 291 18.49 11.53 -13.43
N GLY A 292 19.36 12.17 -14.22
CA GLY A 292 20.67 11.64 -14.57
C GLY A 292 20.72 10.71 -15.79
N PHE A 293 19.57 10.42 -16.40
CA PHE A 293 19.46 9.61 -17.62
C PHE A 293 20.13 10.30 -18.82
N SER A 294 20.51 9.53 -19.84
CA SER A 294 21.05 10.02 -21.12
C SER A 294 20.10 10.00 -22.30
N ASP A 295 19.01 9.23 -22.21
CA ASP A 295 18.06 9.01 -23.31
C ASP A 295 16.71 8.47 -22.81
N SER A 296 15.79 8.22 -23.74
CA SER A 296 14.40 7.81 -23.48
C SER A 296 14.28 6.38 -22.99
N ASN A 297 15.31 5.59 -23.21
CA ASN A 297 15.41 4.22 -22.69
C ASN A 297 16.09 4.22 -21.32
N TRP A 298 16.14 5.38 -20.67
CA TRP A 298 16.71 5.59 -19.34
C TRP A 298 18.20 5.23 -19.28
N GLY A 299 18.90 5.36 -20.41
CA GLY A 299 20.31 5.04 -20.52
C GLY A 299 21.21 5.86 -19.59
N ILE A 300 22.47 5.46 -19.54
CA ILE A 300 23.48 6.07 -18.67
C ILE A 300 24.53 6.72 -19.56
N GLY A 301 24.67 8.03 -19.43
CA GLY A 301 25.58 8.83 -20.23
C GLY A 301 26.85 9.22 -19.49
N THR A 302 27.55 10.20 -20.04
CA THR A 302 28.72 10.81 -19.41
C THR A 302 28.29 11.57 -18.14
N PRO A 303 28.81 11.21 -16.95
CA PRO A 303 28.36 11.80 -15.68
C PRO A 303 28.50 13.33 -15.62
N SER A 304 29.53 13.90 -16.25
CA SER A 304 29.74 15.36 -16.28
C SER A 304 28.68 16.11 -17.11
N GLN A 305 27.93 15.41 -17.96
CA GLN A 305 26.86 15.99 -18.78
C GLN A 305 25.48 15.77 -18.19
N THR A 306 25.22 14.58 -17.64
CA THR A 306 23.88 14.18 -17.20
C THR A 306 23.70 14.19 -15.69
N GLN A 307 24.77 14.11 -14.91
CA GLN A 307 24.70 13.87 -13.46
C GLN A 307 25.48 14.92 -12.65
N CYS A 308 25.70 16.14 -13.16
CA CYS A 308 26.39 17.19 -12.39
C CYS A 308 27.73 16.74 -11.77
N ALA A 309 28.45 15.87 -12.49
CA ALA A 309 29.59 15.18 -11.91
C ALA A 309 30.86 16.04 -11.92
N GLY A 310 31.50 16.19 -10.76
CA GLY A 310 32.71 16.99 -10.59
C GLY A 310 33.61 16.46 -9.46
N GLY A 311 34.72 17.16 -9.22
CA GLY A 311 35.70 16.79 -8.19
C GLY A 311 37.08 17.39 -8.47
N ALA A 312 37.94 17.42 -7.46
CA ALA A 312 39.37 17.73 -7.63
C ALA A 312 40.16 16.41 -7.71
N GLY A 313 40.70 16.06 -8.89
CA GLY A 313 41.49 14.84 -9.09
C GLY A 313 41.12 14.03 -10.34
N GLN A 314 41.41 12.73 -10.35
CA GLN A 314 41.21 11.83 -11.50
C GLN A 314 39.76 11.34 -11.72
N PHE A 315 38.85 11.56 -10.77
CA PHE A 315 37.47 11.03 -10.83
C PHE A 315 36.44 12.14 -10.64
N ALA A 316 35.43 12.17 -11.52
CA ALA A 316 34.31 13.10 -11.43
C ALA A 316 33.10 12.35 -10.83
N TYR A 317 32.76 12.65 -9.58
CA TYR A 317 31.69 11.97 -8.86
C TYR A 317 30.33 12.57 -9.21
N SER A 318 29.32 11.72 -9.42
CA SER A 318 27.97 12.16 -9.74
C SER A 318 27.37 13.02 -8.62
N TRP A 319 26.59 14.01 -9.02
CA TRP A 319 25.84 14.95 -8.19
C TRP A 319 26.69 15.73 -7.19
N TYR A 320 27.96 15.97 -7.54
CA TYR A 320 28.95 16.58 -6.66
C TYR A 320 29.10 18.08 -6.88
N SER A 321 28.97 18.58 -8.11
CA SER A 321 29.33 19.96 -8.44
C SER A 321 28.25 20.71 -9.22
N ALA A 322 28.03 21.96 -8.83
CA ALA A 322 27.07 22.85 -9.45
C ALA A 322 27.69 23.76 -10.54
N SER A 323 29.02 23.90 -10.56
CA SER A 323 29.71 24.93 -11.35
C SER A 323 29.95 24.48 -12.79
N SER A 324 29.39 25.20 -13.77
CA SER A 324 29.62 25.00 -15.22
C SER A 324 29.32 23.59 -15.76
N LEU A 325 28.58 22.78 -15.00
CA LEU A 325 28.13 21.45 -15.38
C LEU A 325 26.62 21.44 -15.63
N THR A 326 26.18 20.37 -16.27
CA THR A 326 24.78 20.12 -16.55
C THR A 326 24.30 18.81 -15.95
N GLY A 327 22.99 18.73 -15.78
CA GLY A 327 22.29 17.50 -15.44
C GLY A 327 21.04 17.34 -16.29
N SER A 328 20.62 16.10 -16.50
CA SER A 328 19.33 15.80 -17.09
C SER A 328 18.24 15.82 -16.03
N PHE A 329 17.07 16.32 -16.42
CA PHE A 329 15.93 16.54 -15.54
C PHE A 329 14.64 16.07 -16.19
N GLY A 330 13.61 15.89 -15.37
CA GLY A 330 12.25 15.51 -15.76
C GLY A 330 11.23 16.61 -15.56
N LEU A 331 10.08 16.46 -16.19
CA LEU A 331 8.90 17.31 -15.98
C LEU A 331 7.79 16.50 -15.35
N LEU A 332 7.35 16.92 -14.17
CA LEU A 332 6.26 16.30 -13.40
C LEU A 332 4.87 16.76 -13.89
N ASN A 333 4.78 17.62 -14.90
CA ASN A 333 3.51 18.13 -15.40
C ASN A 333 3.28 17.76 -16.87
N GLU A 334 4.16 16.97 -17.48
CA GLU A 334 4.00 16.52 -18.86
C GLU A 334 3.28 15.16 -18.91
N ILE A 335 2.23 15.10 -19.73
CA ILE A 335 1.34 13.95 -19.92
C ILE A 335 1.85 13.03 -21.07
N TYR A 336 2.79 13.52 -21.89
CA TYR A 336 3.05 12.97 -23.23
C TYR A 336 4.48 12.51 -23.51
N TYR A 337 5.40 12.51 -22.54
CA TYR A 337 6.79 12.17 -22.82
C TYR A 337 7.20 10.80 -22.29
N GLN A 338 7.82 10.02 -23.18
CA GLN A 338 8.31 8.65 -22.99
C GLN A 338 9.39 8.47 -21.90
N ALA A 339 9.65 9.46 -21.03
CA ALA A 339 10.56 9.25 -19.94
C ALA A 339 10.32 10.22 -18.79
N ILE A 340 10.73 9.76 -17.61
CA ILE A 340 10.99 10.57 -16.41
C ILE A 340 12.01 11.68 -16.72
N ALA A 341 12.73 11.63 -17.84
CA ALA A 341 13.61 12.68 -18.35
C ALA A 341 13.00 13.47 -19.52
N LYS A 342 13.22 14.78 -19.53
CA LYS A 342 12.75 15.71 -20.55
C LYS A 342 13.64 15.66 -21.81
N PHE A 343 13.03 15.62 -22.98
CA PHE A 343 13.73 15.73 -24.26
C PHE A 343 13.71 17.15 -24.81
N SER A 344 14.73 17.46 -25.58
CA SER A 344 14.74 18.65 -26.42
C SER A 344 13.65 18.52 -27.48
N THR A 345 12.89 19.59 -27.67
CA THR A 345 11.91 19.73 -28.75
C THR A 345 12.56 20.06 -30.10
N THR A 346 13.88 20.28 -30.10
CA THR A 346 14.65 20.76 -31.27
C THR A 346 15.86 19.88 -31.63
N SER A 347 16.16 18.86 -30.84
CA SER A 347 17.22 17.87 -31.09
C SER A 347 16.80 16.50 -30.59
N THR A 348 17.43 15.43 -31.09
CA THR A 348 17.18 14.04 -30.68
C THR A 348 17.78 13.68 -29.31
N GLY A 349 18.14 14.68 -28.50
CA GLY A 349 18.84 14.51 -27.22
C GLY A 349 18.00 14.97 -26.03
N LEU A 350 18.47 14.64 -24.82
CA LEU A 350 17.87 15.14 -23.59
C LEU A 350 18.06 16.64 -23.43
N ASP A 351 17.08 17.28 -22.81
CA ASP A 351 17.18 18.64 -22.32
C ASP A 351 18.08 18.63 -21.07
N LEU A 352 19.16 19.42 -21.12
CA LEU A 352 20.12 19.56 -20.04
C LEU A 352 19.94 20.90 -19.33
N GLN A 353 20.08 20.90 -18.01
CA GLN A 353 19.96 22.09 -17.19
C GLN A 353 21.20 22.34 -16.38
N SER A 354 21.45 23.62 -16.09
CA SER A 354 22.55 24.00 -15.22
C SER A 354 22.36 23.37 -13.84
N CYS A 355 23.43 22.77 -13.32
CA CYS A 355 23.41 22.16 -11.99
C CYS A 355 23.17 23.18 -10.87
N ASN A 356 23.37 24.48 -11.12
CA ASN A 356 23.00 25.54 -10.18
C ASN A 356 21.48 25.73 -10.00
N THR A 357 20.66 25.11 -10.86
CA THR A 357 19.20 25.18 -10.73
C THR A 357 18.72 24.20 -9.66
N SER A 358 17.66 24.59 -8.95
CA SER A 358 16.98 23.68 -8.02
C SER A 358 15.97 22.82 -8.74
N ARG A 359 15.96 21.53 -8.43
CA ARG A 359 14.96 20.54 -8.88
C ARG A 359 14.62 19.62 -7.71
N TYR A 360 13.49 18.94 -7.80
CA TYR A 360 13.08 17.97 -6.79
C TYR A 360 13.70 16.59 -7.04
N LEU A 361 13.47 15.66 -6.12
CA LEU A 361 13.81 14.24 -6.31
C LEU A 361 12.53 13.40 -6.26
N LEU A 362 12.38 12.47 -7.21
CA LEU A 362 11.33 11.46 -7.15
C LEU A 362 11.80 10.33 -6.22
N CYS A 363 10.96 9.99 -5.25
CA CYS A 363 11.19 8.97 -4.24
C CYS A 363 10.22 7.81 -4.45
N VAL A 364 10.70 6.58 -4.34
CA VAL A 364 9.97 5.34 -4.66
C VAL A 364 10.15 4.35 -3.51
N GLU A 365 9.06 3.70 -3.08
CA GLU A 365 9.07 2.65 -2.06
C GLU A 365 9.94 1.46 -2.49
N GLN A 366 10.65 0.89 -1.52
CA GLN A 366 11.46 -0.32 -1.67
C GLN A 366 10.67 -1.61 -1.76
#